data_AF-A0A9X5BEX6-F1
#
_entry.id   AF-A0A9X5BEX6-F1
#
_cell.length_a   1.000
_cell.length_b   1.000
_cell.length_c   1.000
_cell.angle_alpha   90.00
_cell.angle_beta   90.00
_cell.angle_gamma   90.00
#
_symmetry.space_group_name_H-M   'P 1'
#
loop_
_entity.id
_entity.type
_entity.pdbx_description
1 polymer ?
#
loop_
_entity_poly.entity_id
_entity_poly.type
_entity_poly.pdbx_seq_one_letter_code
_entity_poly.pdbx_strand_id
1 'polypeptide(L)'
;MNARIAELHNKVFSTPQGSREREQAINSLSDSERTAVFNLEKDYMLGRITRQDIAEMKQEGNETMTYAQFKKKSDSGKRGVMQELSQFAKESPELYQQYRERYHKEQDEQAKLHNRRLTENTFKNKPFSIR
;
A
#
# COMPACT_ATOMS: atom_id res chain seq x y z
N MET A 1 -4.23 -11.94 -11.52
CA MET A 1 -5.01 -12.79 -10.58
C MET A 1 -5.44 -12.01 -9.34
N ASN A 2 -4.55 -11.22 -8.73
CA ASN A 2 -4.84 -10.40 -7.53
C ASN A 2 -5.90 -9.31 -7.75
N ALA A 3 -5.88 -8.64 -8.90
CA ALA A 3 -6.84 -7.57 -9.21
C ALA A 3 -8.30 -8.02 -9.21
N ARG A 4 -8.59 -9.17 -9.85
CA ARG A 4 -9.93 -9.74 -9.84
C ARG A 4 -10.40 -10.08 -8.43
N ILE A 5 -9.52 -10.61 -7.58
CA ILE A 5 -9.87 -10.91 -6.18
C ILE A 5 -10.13 -9.62 -5.39
N ALA A 6 -9.34 -8.57 -5.59
CA ALA A 6 -9.56 -7.26 -4.95
C ALA A 6 -10.85 -6.56 -5.41
N GLU A 7 -11.24 -6.72 -6.67
CA GLU A 7 -12.52 -6.23 -7.17
C GLU A 7 -13.70 -6.98 -6.56
N LEU A 8 -13.63 -8.31 -6.51
CA LEU A 8 -14.65 -9.14 -5.90
C LEU A 8 -14.75 -8.87 -4.39
N HIS A 9 -13.62 -8.65 -3.72
CA HIS A 9 -13.56 -8.24 -2.32
C HIS A 9 -14.31 -6.91 -2.10
N ASN A 10 -14.00 -5.87 -2.89
CA ASN A 10 -14.72 -4.60 -2.80
C ASN A 10 -16.22 -4.79 -3.05
N LYS A 11 -16.62 -5.62 -4.01
CA LYS A 11 -18.04 -5.88 -4.30
C LYS A 11 -18.77 -6.55 -3.13
N VAL A 12 -18.11 -7.49 -2.44
CA VAL A 12 -18.69 -8.22 -1.31
C VAL A 12 -18.67 -7.40 -0.02
N PHE A 13 -17.58 -6.69 0.27
CA PHE A 13 -17.38 -6.04 1.57
C PHE A 13 -17.71 -4.53 1.59
N SER A 14 -18.03 -3.92 0.45
CA SER A 14 -18.66 -2.60 0.41
C SER A 14 -20.16 -2.64 0.73
N THR A 15 -20.79 -3.81 0.65
CA THR A 15 -22.21 -3.99 0.95
C THR A 15 -22.46 -4.41 2.41
N PRO A 16 -23.54 -3.91 3.06
CA PRO A 16 -23.88 -4.28 4.42
C PRO A 16 -24.06 -5.79 4.61
N GLN A 17 -23.66 -6.29 5.78
CA GLN A 17 -23.85 -7.68 6.16
C GLN A 17 -25.36 -8.02 6.22
N GLY A 18 -25.74 -9.18 5.68
CA GLY A 18 -27.14 -9.63 5.63
C GLY A 18 -27.99 -8.97 4.55
N SER A 19 -27.40 -8.14 3.67
CA SER A 19 -28.10 -7.63 2.50
C SER A 19 -28.23 -8.69 1.41
N ARG A 20 -29.37 -8.69 0.70
CA ARG A 20 -29.62 -9.57 -0.44
C ARG A 20 -28.56 -9.42 -1.53
N GLU A 21 -28.06 -8.20 -1.72
CA GLU A 21 -26.98 -7.88 -2.66
C GLU A 21 -25.67 -8.58 -2.31
N ARG A 22 -25.30 -8.60 -1.02
CA ARG A 22 -24.11 -9.30 -0.55
C ARG A 22 -24.21 -10.80 -0.71
N GLU A 23 -25.37 -11.39 -0.38
CA GLU A 23 -25.59 -12.82 -0.55
C GLU A 23 -25.52 -13.22 -2.03
N GLN A 24 -26.10 -12.42 -2.93
CA GLN A 24 -25.98 -12.64 -4.37
C GLN A 24 -24.54 -12.51 -4.85
N ALA A 25 -23.80 -11.51 -4.37
CA ALA A 25 -22.39 -11.33 -4.71
C ALA A 25 -21.56 -12.55 -4.28
N ILE A 26 -21.77 -13.06 -3.06
CA ILE A 26 -21.10 -14.26 -2.54
C ILE A 26 -21.50 -15.53 -3.32
N ASN A 27 -22.78 -15.68 -3.67
CA ASN A 27 -23.30 -16.83 -4.41
C ASN A 27 -22.90 -16.85 -5.89
N SER A 28 -22.48 -15.71 -6.44
CA SER A 28 -21.97 -15.62 -7.80
C SER A 28 -20.47 -15.97 -7.92
N LEU A 29 -19.76 -16.11 -6.80
CA LEU A 29 -18.34 -16.49 -6.78
C LEU A 29 -18.17 -18.00 -6.94
N SER A 30 -17.13 -18.42 -7.65
CA SER A 30 -16.64 -19.80 -7.55
C SER A 30 -16.09 -20.08 -6.14
N ASP A 31 -16.00 -21.36 -5.74
CA ASP A 31 -15.45 -21.73 -4.44
C ASP A 31 -14.03 -21.18 -4.23
N SER A 32 -13.20 -21.22 -5.28
CA SER A 32 -11.84 -20.68 -5.24
C SER A 32 -11.79 -19.16 -5.05
N GLU A 33 -12.65 -18.41 -5.76
CA GLU A 33 -12.74 -16.95 -5.61
C GLU A 33 -13.30 -16.58 -4.23
N ARG A 34 -14.29 -17.33 -3.74
CA ARG A 34 -14.85 -17.15 -2.41
C ARG A 34 -13.76 -17.32 -1.36
N THR A 35 -13.01 -18.41 -1.37
CA THR A 35 -11.90 -18.64 -0.43
C THR A 35 -10.85 -17.52 -0.50
N ALA A 36 -10.46 -17.08 -1.69
CA ALA A 36 -9.48 -16.01 -1.86
C ALA A 36 -9.97 -14.66 -1.31
N VAL A 37 -11.22 -14.28 -1.61
CA VAL A 37 -11.85 -13.04 -1.12
C VAL A 37 -11.98 -13.02 0.40
N PHE A 38 -12.39 -14.14 1.02
CA PHE A 38 -12.48 -14.23 2.48
C PHE A 38 -11.12 -14.28 3.16
N ASN A 39 -10.11 -14.92 2.57
CA ASN A 39 -8.74 -14.87 3.10
C ASN A 39 -8.17 -13.45 3.04
N LEU A 40 -8.43 -12.71 1.96
CA LEU A 40 -8.02 -11.32 1.83
C LEU A 40 -8.66 -10.44 2.92
N GLU A 41 -9.97 -10.60 3.17
CA GLU A 41 -10.64 -9.91 4.28
C GLU A 41 -10.06 -10.31 5.63
N LYS A 42 -9.75 -11.60 5.83
CA LYS A 42 -9.13 -12.07 7.07
C LYS A 42 -7.78 -11.42 7.31
N ASP A 43 -6.92 -11.31 6.29
CA ASP A 43 -5.62 -10.65 6.42
C ASP A 43 -5.77 -9.15 6.70
N TYR A 44 -6.79 -8.50 6.13
CA TYR A 44 -7.14 -7.11 6.46
C TYR A 44 -7.59 -6.95 7.92
N MET A 45 -8.50 -7.82 8.38
CA MET A 45 -8.99 -7.81 9.76
C MET A 45 -7.91 -8.13 10.78
N LEU A 46 -6.91 -8.93 10.40
CA LEU A 46 -5.73 -9.21 11.21
C LEU A 46 -4.66 -8.11 11.13
N GLY A 47 -4.89 -7.04 10.37
CA GLY A 47 -3.94 -5.94 10.19
C GLY A 47 -2.65 -6.32 9.46
N ARG A 48 -2.64 -7.46 8.76
CA ARG A 48 -1.48 -7.93 7.96
C ARG A 48 -1.38 -7.17 6.65
N ILE A 49 -2.52 -6.71 6.14
CA ILE A 49 -2.63 -5.85 4.98
C ILE A 49 -3.60 -4.71 5.31
N THR A 50 -3.49 -3.63 4.56
CA THR A 50 -4.32 -2.43 4.71
C THR A 50 -5.37 -2.36 3.60
N ARG A 51 -6.39 -1.50 3.78
CA ARG A 51 -7.33 -1.17 2.70
C ARG A 51 -6.63 -0.59 1.47
N GLN A 52 -5.50 0.09 1.67
CA GLN A 52 -4.68 0.60 0.58
C GLN A 52 -4.02 -0.55 -0.20
N ASP A 53 -3.51 -1.58 0.48
CA ASP A 53 -2.92 -2.75 -0.19
C ASP A 53 -3.96 -3.49 -1.05
N ILE A 54 -5.21 -3.59 -0.57
CA ILE A 54 -6.31 -4.17 -1.36
C ILE A 54 -6.64 -3.29 -2.59
N ALA A 55 -6.61 -1.97 -2.44
CA ALA A 55 -6.83 -1.05 -3.56
C ALA A 55 -5.68 -1.11 -4.59
N GLU A 56 -4.44 -1.31 -4.15
CA GLU A 56 -3.28 -1.51 -5.02
C GLU A 56 -3.35 -2.85 -5.77
N MET A 57 -3.82 -3.92 -5.12
CA MET A 57 -4.06 -5.20 -5.79
C MET A 57 -5.05 -5.06 -6.95
N LYS A 58 -6.08 -4.20 -6.82
CA LYS A 58 -7.01 -3.87 -7.92
C LYS A 58 -6.31 -3.20 -9.10
N GLN A 59 -5.27 -2.40 -8.84
CA GLN A 59 -4.49 -1.73 -9.89
C GLN A 59 -3.55 -2.66 -10.65
N GLU A 60 -3.07 -3.77 -10.05
CA GLU A 60 -2.22 -4.79 -10.72
C GLU A 60 -2.86 -5.47 -11.94
N GLY A 61 -4.15 -5.24 -12.19
CA GLY A 61 -4.89 -5.77 -13.35
C GLY A 61 -4.80 -4.89 -14.59
N ASN A 62 -4.41 -3.62 -14.42
CA ASN A 62 -4.00 -2.73 -15.49
C ASN A 62 -2.47 -2.80 -15.52
N GLU A 63 -1.83 -2.76 -16.69
CA GLU A 63 -0.37 -2.90 -16.87
C GLU A 63 0.44 -1.72 -16.31
N THR A 64 0.05 -1.17 -15.15
CA THR A 64 0.59 0.05 -14.57
C THR A 64 1.49 -0.28 -13.38
N MET A 65 2.59 0.48 -13.25
CA MET A 65 3.61 0.34 -12.21
C MET A 65 3.01 0.35 -10.79
N THR A 66 3.31 -0.63 -9.94
CA THR A 66 2.83 -0.65 -8.54
C THR A 66 3.64 0.29 -7.64
N TYR A 67 3.10 0.67 -6.47
CA TYR A 67 3.81 1.55 -5.54
C TYR A 67 5.13 0.93 -5.04
N ALA A 68 5.14 -0.37 -4.76
CA ALA A 68 6.35 -1.08 -4.35
C ALA A 68 7.44 -1.05 -5.45
N GLN A 69 7.04 -1.22 -6.72
CA GLN A 69 7.95 -1.10 -7.86
C GLN A 69 8.44 0.35 -8.02
N PHE A 70 7.54 1.33 -7.91
CA PHE A 70 7.87 2.75 -7.94
C PHE A 70 8.89 3.11 -6.85
N LYS A 71 8.66 2.71 -5.60
CA LYS A 71 9.56 2.97 -4.47
C LYS A 71 10.94 2.37 -4.70
N LYS A 72 11.00 1.09 -5.07
CA LYS A 72 12.26 0.40 -5.38
C LYS A 72 13.03 1.08 -6.51
N LYS A 73 12.32 1.58 -7.51
CA LYS A 73 12.88 2.31 -8.65
C LYS A 73 13.40 3.69 -8.25
N SER A 74 12.62 4.45 -7.49
CA SER A 74 12.99 5.76 -6.95
C SER A 74 14.22 5.69 -6.05
N ASP A 75 14.31 4.67 -5.19
CA ASP A 75 15.48 4.43 -4.33
C ASP A 75 16.74 4.05 -5.12
N SER A 76 16.60 3.46 -6.30
CA SER A 76 17.73 2.91 -7.05
C SER A 76 18.58 3.97 -7.79
N GLY A 77 18.02 5.14 -8.11
CA GLY A 77 18.72 6.25 -8.76
C GLY A 77 19.35 5.97 -10.13
N LYS A 78 19.11 4.81 -10.76
CA LYS A 78 19.75 4.42 -12.02
C LYS A 78 19.16 5.20 -13.21
N ARG A 79 20.00 5.68 -14.14
CA ARG A 79 19.57 6.46 -15.33
C ARG A 79 18.44 5.82 -16.13
N GLY A 80 18.49 4.51 -16.39
CA GLY A 80 17.42 3.80 -17.13
C GLY A 80 16.10 3.73 -16.37
N VAL A 81 16.15 3.71 -15.03
CA VAL A 81 14.96 3.64 -14.17
C VAL A 81 14.23 4.99 -14.13
N MET A 82 14.94 6.11 -14.28
CA MET A 82 14.31 7.43 -14.37
C MET A 82 13.49 7.62 -15.66
N GLN A 83 13.87 6.97 -16.76
CA GLN A 83 13.08 7.00 -17.99
C GLN A 83 11.74 6.27 -17.81
N GLU A 84 11.74 5.12 -17.14
CA GLU A 84 10.51 4.38 -16.84
C GLU A 84 9.59 5.13 -15.89
N LEU A 85 10.14 5.79 -14.86
CA LEU A 85 9.35 6.66 -13.97
C LEU A 85 8.78 7.87 -14.71
N SER A 86 9.53 8.44 -15.66
CA SER A 86 9.05 9.54 -16.50
C SER A 86 7.96 9.10 -17.48
N GLN A 87 8.07 7.91 -18.04
CA GLN A 87 7.05 7.33 -18.91
C GLN A 87 5.78 7.03 -18.12
N PHE A 88 5.92 6.46 -16.93
CA PHE A 88 4.81 6.25 -15.99
C PHE A 88 4.14 7.57 -15.58
N ALA A 89 4.92 8.62 -15.30
CA ALA A 89 4.38 9.96 -15.00
C ALA A 89 3.58 10.55 -16.16
N LYS A 90 3.94 10.22 -17.41
CA LYS A 90 3.22 10.66 -18.61
C LYS A 90 1.95 9.85 -18.85
N GLU A 91 2.00 8.54 -18.64
CA GLU A 91 0.87 7.62 -18.87
C GLU A 91 -0.17 7.68 -17.75
N SER A 92 0.24 7.99 -16.53
CA SER A 92 -0.64 8.03 -15.35
C SER A 92 -0.21 9.14 -14.39
N PRO A 93 -0.42 10.42 -14.74
CA PRO A 93 0.06 11.56 -13.97
C PRO A 93 -0.54 11.63 -12.56
N GLU A 94 -1.83 11.32 -12.40
CA GLU A 94 -2.49 11.31 -11.09
C GLU A 94 -1.92 10.23 -10.16
N LEU A 95 -1.68 9.03 -10.70
CA LEU A 95 -1.13 7.92 -9.92
C LEU A 95 0.34 8.17 -9.55
N TYR A 96 1.12 8.71 -10.48
CA TYR A 96 2.49 9.15 -10.21
C TYR A 96 2.54 10.21 -9.10
N GLN A 97 1.64 11.21 -9.14
CA GLN A 97 1.59 12.26 -8.12
C GLN A 97 1.29 11.68 -6.74
N GLN A 98 0.28 10.79 -6.64
CA GLN A 98 -0.04 10.10 -5.38
C GLN A 98 1.14 9.31 -4.83
N TYR A 99 1.84 8.56 -5.68
CA TYR A 99 3.00 7.77 -5.28
C TYR A 99 4.18 8.64 -4.85
N ARG A 100 4.41 9.74 -5.55
CA ARG A 100 5.47 10.71 -5.23
C ARG A 100 5.23 11.38 -3.88
N GLU A 101 4.02 11.85 -3.62
CA GLU A 101 3.65 12.48 -2.34
C GLU A 101 3.82 11.51 -1.17
N ARG A 102 3.36 10.27 -1.35
CA ARG A 102 3.52 9.21 -0.36
C ARG A 102 4.99 8.90 -0.09
N TYR A 103 5.79 8.75 -1.14
CA TYR A 103 7.22 8.47 -1.02
C TYR A 103 7.94 9.56 -0.24
N HIS A 104 7.68 10.84 -0.53
CA HIS A 104 8.26 11.96 0.23
C HIS A 104 7.80 11.97 1.69
N LYS A 105 6.52 11.70 1.96
CA LYS A 105 5.99 11.63 3.33
C LYS A 105 6.65 10.50 4.15
N GLU A 106 6.87 9.33 3.55
CA GLU A 106 7.59 8.23 4.20
C GLU A 106 9.05 8.59 4.50
N GLN A 107 9.74 9.28 3.59
CA GLN A 107 11.11 9.76 3.81
C GLN A 107 11.17 10.79 4.94
N ASP A 108 10.23 11.72 5.00
CA ASP A 108 10.15 12.71 6.07
C ASP A 108 9.88 12.06 7.43
N GLU A 109 9.00 11.06 7.51
CA GLU A 109 8.75 10.31 8.74
C GLU A 109 9.98 9.51 9.18
N GLN A 110 10.70 8.87 8.25
CA GLN A 110 11.96 8.18 8.55
C GLN A 110 13.02 9.16 9.07
N ALA A 111 13.14 10.34 8.45
CA ALA A 111 14.05 11.39 8.90
C ALA A 111 13.69 11.90 10.31
N LYS A 112 12.40 12.12 10.59
CA LYS A 112 11.91 12.49 11.93
C LYS A 112 12.21 11.42 12.97
N LEU A 113 11.98 10.14 12.65
CA LEU A 113 12.29 9.02 13.54
C LEU A 113 13.80 8.93 13.81
N HIS A 114 14.63 9.08 12.78
CA HIS A 114 16.08 9.13 12.92
C HIS A 114 16.52 10.28 13.85
N ASN A 115 16.01 11.49 13.63
CA ASN A 115 16.33 12.65 14.46
C ASN A 115 15.86 12.48 15.91
N ARG A 116 14.68 11.89 16.14
CA ARG A 116 14.19 11.56 17.48
C ARG A 116 15.09 10.56 18.21
N ARG A 117 15.58 9.53 17.52
CA ARG A 117 16.53 8.57 18.11
C ARG A 117 17.84 9.25 18.52
N LEU A 118 18.34 10.19 17.71
CA LEU A 118 19.54 10.96 18.05
C LEU A 118 19.35 11.85 19.29
N THR A 119 18.20 12.52 19.42
CA THR A 119 17.90 13.35 20.59
C THR A 119 17.70 12.50 21.84
N GLU A 120 16.98 11.39 21.78
CA GLU A 120 16.81 10.48 22.93
C GLU A 120 18.16 9.86 23.40
N ASN A 121 19.10 9.59 22.49
CA ASN A 121 20.43 9.07 22.83
C ASN A 121 21.35 10.13 23.46
N THR A 122 21.18 11.40 23.10
CA THR A 122 21.97 12.51 23.66
C THR A 122 21.57 12.88 25.10
N PHE A 123 20.34 12.58 25.53
CA PHE A 123 19.94 12.76 26.94
C PHE A 123 20.40 11.63 27.87
N LYS A 124 20.68 10.43 27.35
CA LYS A 124 21.14 9.27 28.16
C LYS A 124 22.65 9.27 28.45
N ASN A 125 23.46 9.98 27.66
CA ASN A 125 24.92 9.98 27.76
C ASN A 125 25.54 11.24 28.40
N LYS A 126 24.73 12.13 28.98
CA LYS A 126 25.30 13.25 29.76
C LYS A 126 25.75 12.70 31.12
N PRO A 127 27.05 12.78 31.49
CA PRO A 127 27.46 12.43 32.84
C PRO A 127 26.73 13.38 33.80
N PHE A 128 26.06 12.79 34.78
CA PHE A 128 25.28 13.50 35.78
C PHE A 128 26.27 14.31 36.66
N SER A 129 26.55 15.55 36.28
CA SER A 129 27.41 16.45 37.03
C SER A 129 26.60 17.12 38.14
N ILE A 130 26.50 16.46 39.29
CA ILE A 130 26.05 17.10 40.53
C ILE A 130 27.21 17.95 41.04
N ARG A 131 27.00 19.26 41.13
CA ARG A 131 27.88 20.20 41.83
C ARG A 131 27.30 20.48 43.21
#